data_AF-A0A525JE66-F1
#
_entry.id   AF-A0A525JE66-F1
#
_cell.length_a   1.000
_cell.length_b   1.000
_cell.length_c   1.000
_cell.angle_alpha   90.00
_cell.angle_beta   90.00
_cell.angle_gamma   90.00
#
_symmetry.space_group_name_H-M   'P 1'
#
loop_
_entity.id
_entity.type
_entity.pdbx_description
1 polymer ?
#
loop_
_entity_poly.entity_id
_entity_poly.type
_entity_poly.pdbx_seq_one_letter_code
_entity_poly.pdbx_strand_id
1 'polypeptide(L)' 'MYTLLVYHPGEKAARATIKVPKAADVLTTIPEVLAEHHTCEHVVVMLDDIRLFAVDCVGNRLP' A
#
# COMPACT_ATOMS: atom_id res chain seq x y z
N MET A 1 -6.56 -4.57 -12.05
CA MET A 1 -6.63 -3.26 -11.34
C MET A 1 -5.65 -3.34 -10.17
N TYR A 2 -4.86 -2.29 -9.90
CA TYR A 2 -3.98 -2.31 -8.74
C TYR A 2 -4.70 -1.80 -7.51
N THR A 3 -4.42 -2.41 -6.37
CA THR A 3 -4.99 -2.02 -5.09
C THR A 3 -3.90 -1.86 -4.06
N LEU A 4 -3.82 -0.70 -3.41
CA LEU A 4 -2.95 -0.46 -2.27
C LEU A 4 -3.80 -0.60 -1.01
N LEU A 5 -3.38 -1.48 -0.11
CA LEU A 5 -4.03 -1.74 1.17
C LEU A 5 -3.14 -1.21 2.28
N VAL A 6 -3.63 -0.24 3.05
CA VAL A 6 -2.87 0.38 4.14
C VAL A 6 -3.25 -0.29 5.46
N TYR A 7 -2.27 -0.83 6.16
CA TYR A 7 -2.47 -1.45 7.47
C TYR A 7 -1.81 -0.60 8.55
N HIS A 8 -2.49 -0.45 9.69
CA HIS A 8 -1.93 0.17 10.88
C HIS A 8 -1.67 -0.89 11.98
N PRO A 9 -0.79 -0.60 12.94
CA PRO A 9 -0.43 -1.54 13.99
C PRO A 9 -1.64 -2.10 14.74
N GLY A 10 -1.74 -3.43 14.78
CA GLY A 10 -2.82 -4.15 15.48
C GLY A 10 -4.13 -4.29 14.70
N GLU A 11 -4.23 -3.73 13.50
CA GLU A 11 -5.40 -3.87 12.64
C GLU A 11 -5.33 -5.17 11.82
N LYS A 12 -6.43 -5.93 11.82
CA LYS A 12 -6.56 -7.18 11.04
C LYS A 12 -7.06 -6.95 9.60
N ALA A 13 -7.56 -5.75 9.33
CA ALA A 13 -8.10 -5.34 8.04
C ALA A 13 -7.41 -4.05 7.61
N ALA A 14 -7.35 -3.82 6.29
CA ALA A 14 -6.80 -2.59 5.76
C ALA A 14 -7.67 -1.40 6.19
N ARG A 15 -7.04 -0.38 6.77
CA ARG A 15 -7.67 0.89 7.12
C ARG A 15 -8.14 1.65 5.88
N ALA A 16 -7.31 1.61 4.83
CA ALA A 16 -7.56 2.28 3.58
C ALA A 16 -7.30 1.35 2.40
N THR A 17 -8.09 1.55 1.34
CA THR A 17 -8.00 0.81 0.08
C THR A 17 -7.98 1.81 -1.06
N ILE A 18 -6.84 1.93 -1.74
CA ILE A 18 -6.64 2.86 -2.85
C ILE A 18 -6.60 2.03 -4.14
N LYS A 19 -7.48 2.35 -5.09
CA LYS A 19 -7.51 1.70 -6.40
C LYS A 19 -6.73 2.53 -7.41
N VAL A 20 -5.76 1.89 -8.06
CA VAL A 20 -4.88 2.53 -9.04
C VAL A 20 -5.01 1.78 -10.37
N PRO A 21 -5.41 2.46 -11.46
CA PRO A 21 -5.70 1.78 -12.72
C PRO A 21 -4.45 1.31 -13.47
N LYS A 22 -3.30 1.97 -13.28
CA LYS A 22 -2.08 1.69 -14.04
C LYS A 22 -0.90 1.39 -13.13
N ALA A 23 -0.02 0.50 -13.57
CA ALA A 23 1.19 0.13 -12.84
C ALA A 23 2.13 1.32 -12.60
N ALA A 24 2.25 2.21 -13.59
CA ALA A 24 3.12 3.38 -13.52
C ALA A 24 2.70 4.33 -12.38
N ASP A 25 1.39 4.46 -12.17
CA ASP A 25 0.82 5.37 -11.16
C ASP A 25 1.00 4.79 -9.74
N VAL A 26 1.17 3.48 -9.58
CA VAL A 26 1.38 2.85 -8.26
C VAL A 26 2.64 3.40 -7.59
N LEU A 27 3.72 3.58 -8.36
CA LEU A 27 4.99 4.06 -7.81
C LEU A 27 4.93 5.52 -7.37
N THR A 28 4.06 6.34 -7.98
CA THR A 28 3.81 7.72 -7.57
C THR A 28 2.80 7.83 -6.43
N THR A 29 1.81 6.92 -6.39
CA THR A 29 0.78 6.91 -5.34
C THR A 29 1.31 6.38 -4.00
N ILE A 30 2.29 5.46 -3.99
CA ILE A 30 2.86 4.95 -2.72
C ILE A 30 3.38 6.11 -1.84
N PRO A 31 4.25 7.02 -2.31
CA PRO A 31 4.69 8.16 -1.51
C PRO A 31 3.56 9.05 -0.99
N GLU A 32 2.51 9.29 -1.79
CA GLU A 32 1.35 10.08 -1.38
C GLU A 32 0.59 9.40 -0.23
N VAL A 33 0.36 8.09 -0.34
CA VAL A 33 -0.28 7.27 0.69
C VAL A 33 0.56 7.24 1.97
N LEU A 34 1.89 7.10 1.85
CA LEU A 34 2.79 7.13 3.01
C LEU A 34 2.82 8.51 3.69
N ALA A 35 2.68 9.59 2.92
CA ALA A 35 2.55 10.95 3.45
C ALA A 35 1.20 11.19 4.13
N GLU A 36 0.12 10.57 3.68
CA GLU A 36 -1.19 10.67 4.34
C GLU A 36 -1.28 9.77 5.58
N HIS A 37 -0.58 8.64 5.60
CA HIS A 37 -0.65 7.61 6.63
C HIS A 37 0.67 7.44 7.39
N HIS A 38 1.18 8.49 8.03
CA HIS A 38 2.45 8.46 8.78
C HIS A 38 2.53 7.40 9.90
N THR A 39 1.39 6.87 10.35
CA THR A 39 1.29 5.85 11.41
C THR A 39 0.97 4.46 10.86
N CYS A 40 1.11 4.24 9.54
CA CYS A 40 0.94 2.91 8.99
C CYS A 40 2.02 1.96 9.54
N GLU A 41 1.77 0.66 9.41
CA GLU A 41 2.77 -0.39 9.60
C GLU A 41 3.38 -0.79 8.25
N HIS A 42 2.51 -1.03 7.26
CA HIS A 42 2.90 -1.36 5.90
C HIS A 42 1.75 -1.09 4.91
N VAL A 43 2.12 -0.97 3.64
CA VAL A 43 1.20 -0.90 2.49
C VAL A 43 1.41 -2.12 1.62
N VAL A 44 0.35 -2.90 1.39
CA VAL A 44 0.37 -4.05 0.48
C VAL A 44 -0.11 -3.62 -0.89
N VAL A 45 0.66 -3.95 -1.93
CA VAL A 45 0.28 -3.74 -3.33
C VAL A 45 -0.23 -5.04 -3.92
N MET A 46 -1.48 -5.01 -4.36
CA MET A 46 -2.19 -6.11 -5.00
C MET A 46 -2.44 -5.79 -6.47
N LEU A 47 -2.47 -6.82 -7.32
CA LEU A 47 -3.07 -6.78 -8.64
C LEU A 47 -4.23 -7.76 -8.66
N ASP A 48 -5.44 -7.22 -8.72
CA ASP A 48 -6.67 -7.96 -8.47
C ASP A 48 -6.57 -8.64 -7.08
N ASP A 49 -6.44 -9.98 -7.02
CA ASP A 49 -6.30 -10.74 -5.77
C ASP A 49 -4.88 -11.28 -5.51
N ILE A 50 -3.90 -10.88 -6.33
CA ILE A 50 -2.51 -11.34 -6.22
C ILE A 50 -1.68 -10.29 -5.48
N ARG A 51 -1.07 -10.67 -4.35
CA ARG A 51 -0.06 -9.83 -3.67
C ARG A 51 1.18 -9.75 -4.56
N LEU A 52 1.55 -8.53 -4.95
CA LEU A 52 2.76 -8.27 -5.72
C LEU A 52 3.95 -8.02 -4.79
N PHE A 53 3.80 -7.07 -3.87
CA PHE A 53 4.82 -6.73 -2.86
C PHE A 53 4.16 -5.94 -1.73
N ALA A 54 4.90 -5.72 -0.65
CA ALA A 54 4.53 -4.77 0.39
C ALA A 54 5.68 -3.79 0.64
N VAL A 55 5.36 -2.62 1.18
CA VAL A 55 6.34 -1.64 1.63
C VAL A 55 6.07 -1.25 3.07
N ASP A 56 7.12 -1.01 3.86
CA ASP A 56 6.98 -0.37 5.16
C ASP A 56 6.65 1.12 5.00
N CYS A 57 6.37 1.79 6.12
CA CYS A 57 5.98 3.19 6.10
C CYS A 57 7.13 4.17 5.89
N VAL A 58 8.34 3.63 5.75
CA VAL A 58 9.55 4.35 5.35
C VAL A 58 9.83 4.15 3.84
N GLY A 59 9.03 3.33 3.16
CA GLY A 59 9.13 3.05 1.72
C GLY A 59 10.04 1.86 1.37
N ASN A 60 10.53 1.10 2.34
CA ASN A 60 11.34 -0.09 2.06
C ASN A 60 10.44 -1.26 1.66
N ARG A 61 10.85 -2.05 0.66
CA ARG A 61 10.13 -3.27 0.31
C ARG A 61 10.28 -4.33 1.38
N LEU A 62 9.16 -4.95 1.73
CA LEU A 62 9.07 -6.09 2.63
C LEU A 62 9.10 -7.41 1.82
N PRO A 63 9.69 -8.48 2.39
CA PRO A 63 9.72 -9.79 1.76
C PRO A 63 8.35 -10.48 1.65
#